data_AF-A0A0J1DGN9-F1
#
_entry.id   AF-A0A0J1DGN9-F1
#
_cell.length_a   1.000
_cell.length_b   1.000
_cell.length_c   1.000
_cell.angle_alpha   90.00
_cell.angle_beta   90.00
_cell.angle_gamma   90.00
#
_symmetry.space_group_name_H-M   'P 1'
#
loop_
_entity.id
_entity.type
_entity.pdbx_description
1 polymer ?
#
loop_
_entity_poly.entity_id
_entity_poly.type
_entity_poly.pdbx_seq_one_letter_code
_entity_poly.pdbx_strand_id
1 'polypeptide(L)'
;MDAIEASNFVEPKINEQLRPDTVLWRYLDAAKLFDFFENSTMFFCRADRFSDKFEGAFTPSLRQQISDAYARGEIDYTYEQFKRRMRESVFINCWHRSQDDSAAMWALYGKSECAVALTTTVGQLAETLRGLEKEHDISIERVEYVKHWSDPKLDVSPDYARIFAYKTKAYEYEKEVRVIIDRTGHEPTPKSPMPASWCGSMPPACCAAS
;
A
#
# COMPACT_ATOMS: atom_id res chain seq x y z
N MET A 1 -4.28 -38.00 -4.77
CA MET A 1 -3.36 -36.98 -5.33
C MET A 1 -4.27 -35.84 -5.65
N ASP A 2 -4.55 -35.05 -4.62
CA ASP A 2 -5.71 -34.17 -4.65
C ASP A 2 -5.20 -32.80 -5.07
N ALA A 3 -5.67 -32.37 -6.23
CA ALA A 3 -5.52 -31.01 -6.70
C ALA A 3 -6.29 -30.12 -5.72
N ILE A 4 -5.59 -29.64 -4.68
CA ILE A 4 -6.11 -28.65 -3.76
C ILE A 4 -6.39 -27.38 -4.58
N GLU A 5 -7.64 -26.94 -4.49
CA GLU A 5 -8.22 -25.78 -5.14
C GLU A 5 -7.27 -24.57 -5.13
N ALA A 6 -6.67 -24.27 -6.28
CA ALA A 6 -5.90 -23.04 -6.51
C ALA A 6 -6.78 -21.77 -6.51
N SER A 7 -8.01 -21.82 -6.00
CA SER A 7 -9.03 -20.77 -6.17
C SER A 7 -9.26 -19.88 -4.94
N ASN A 8 -8.61 -20.12 -3.79
CA ASN A 8 -8.87 -19.37 -2.54
C ASN A 8 -7.73 -18.45 -2.07
N PHE A 9 -6.65 -18.35 -2.82
CA PHE A 9 -5.48 -17.53 -2.47
C PHE A 9 -5.53 -16.12 -3.09
N VAL A 10 -4.99 -15.13 -2.38
CA VAL A 10 -4.80 -13.77 -2.92
C VAL A 10 -3.65 -13.78 -3.92
N GLU A 11 -3.87 -13.19 -5.09
CA GLU A 11 -2.77 -12.83 -5.99
C GLU A 11 -2.43 -11.35 -5.76
N PRO A 12 -1.25 -11.03 -5.19
CA PRO A 12 -0.88 -9.65 -4.92
C PRO A 12 -0.70 -8.88 -6.24
N LYS A 13 -1.33 -7.70 -6.35
CA LYS A 13 -1.11 -6.78 -7.47
C LYS A 13 0.31 -6.25 -7.40
N ILE A 14 1.09 -6.36 -8.46
CA ILE A 14 2.47 -5.84 -8.50
C ILE A 14 2.51 -4.62 -9.40
N ASN A 15 3.07 -3.52 -8.89
CA ASN A 15 3.31 -2.32 -9.68
C ASN A 15 4.13 -2.66 -10.93
N GLU A 16 3.67 -2.21 -12.10
CA GLU A 16 4.23 -2.56 -13.41
C GLU A 16 5.72 -2.18 -13.58
N GLN A 17 6.22 -1.24 -12.77
CA GLN A 17 7.61 -0.78 -12.81
C GLN A 17 8.54 -1.63 -11.92
N LEU A 18 8.01 -2.65 -11.23
CA LEU A 18 8.76 -3.60 -10.43
C LEU A 18 8.89 -4.92 -11.17
N ARG A 19 10.13 -5.30 -11.43
CA ARG A 19 10.45 -6.60 -12.00
C ARG A 19 10.57 -7.66 -10.89
N PRO A 20 10.23 -8.93 -11.15
CA PRO A 20 10.36 -10.00 -10.14
C PRO A 20 11.76 -10.16 -9.56
N ASP A 21 12.81 -9.85 -10.32
CA ASP A 21 14.23 -9.92 -9.93
C ASP A 21 14.71 -8.68 -9.14
N THR A 22 13.85 -7.69 -8.92
CA THR A 22 14.21 -6.47 -8.19
C THR A 22 14.56 -6.80 -6.75
N VAL A 23 15.81 -6.53 -6.36
CA VAL A 23 16.32 -6.76 -5.00
C VAL A 23 15.76 -5.72 -4.03
N LEU A 24 15.32 -6.22 -2.88
CA LEU A 24 14.72 -5.46 -1.80
C LEU A 24 15.52 -5.69 -0.51
N TRP A 25 15.71 -4.62 0.25
CA TRP A 25 16.45 -4.59 1.50
C TRP A 25 15.55 -4.11 2.64
N ARG A 26 15.61 -4.77 3.79
CA ARG A 26 14.96 -4.31 5.02
C ARG A 26 15.92 -4.34 6.18
N TYR A 27 16.28 -3.15 6.64
CA TYR A 27 17.19 -2.95 7.76
C TYR A 27 16.42 -3.04 9.08
N LEU A 28 16.87 -3.91 9.97
CA LEU A 28 16.23 -4.20 11.25
C LEU A 28 17.23 -3.96 12.39
N ASP A 29 16.73 -3.37 13.47
CA ASP A 29 17.41 -3.44 14.76
C ASP A 29 17.30 -4.86 15.35
N ALA A 30 18.13 -5.14 16.36
CA ALA A 30 18.16 -6.46 16.98
C ALA A 30 16.79 -6.91 17.52
N ALA A 31 16.01 -6.01 18.11
CA ALA A 31 14.70 -6.35 18.68
C ALA A 31 13.71 -6.80 17.61
N LYS A 32 13.64 -6.11 16.47
CA LYS A 32 12.81 -6.51 15.33
C LYS A 32 13.29 -7.80 14.67
N LEU A 33 14.60 -8.06 14.70
CA LEU A 33 15.14 -9.32 14.19
C LEU A 33 14.70 -10.50 15.07
N PHE A 34 14.78 -10.35 16.39
CA PHE A 34 14.31 -11.39 17.32
C PHE A 34 12.81 -11.64 17.17
N ASP A 35 12.00 -10.58 17.09
CA ASP A 35 10.56 -10.69 16.82
C ASP A 35 10.26 -11.44 15.51
N PHE A 36 11.03 -11.17 14.45
CA PHE A 36 10.91 -11.87 13.18
C PHE A 36 11.23 -13.36 13.29
N PHE A 37 12.30 -13.75 13.99
CA PHE A 37 12.66 -15.16 14.16
C PHE A 37 11.70 -15.92 15.07
N GLU A 38 11.28 -15.30 16.17
CA GLU A 38 10.40 -15.93 17.15
C GLU A 38 9.01 -16.21 16.55
N ASN A 39 8.45 -15.22 15.83
CA ASN A 39 7.09 -15.32 15.32
C ASN A 39 7.03 -15.85 13.88
N SER A 40 8.14 -15.82 13.13
CA SER A 40 8.15 -16.10 11.69
C SER A 40 7.14 -15.25 10.91
N THR A 41 6.86 -14.03 11.39
CA THR A 41 5.88 -13.12 10.81
C THR A 41 6.53 -11.84 10.28
N MET A 42 5.99 -11.31 9.19
CA MET A 42 6.31 -9.95 8.75
C MET A 42 5.40 -8.93 9.45
N PHE A 43 5.99 -7.99 10.18
CA PHE A 43 5.23 -6.88 10.76
C PHE A 43 4.73 -5.91 9.68
N PHE A 44 3.42 -5.59 9.73
CA PHE A 44 2.80 -4.50 8.99
C PHE A 44 2.33 -3.41 9.94
N CYS A 45 2.69 -2.17 9.65
CA CYS A 45 2.29 -1.01 10.43
C CYS A 45 0.98 -0.45 9.88
N ARG A 46 -0.02 -0.22 10.74
CA ARG A 46 -1.22 0.53 10.34
C ARG A 46 -0.84 1.94 9.93
N ALA A 47 -1.41 2.42 8.84
CA ALA A 47 -1.11 3.73 8.28
C ALA A 47 -1.38 4.88 9.27
N ASP A 48 -2.35 4.75 10.17
CA ASP A 48 -2.61 5.76 11.21
C ASP A 48 -1.47 5.90 12.24
N ARG A 49 -0.59 4.89 12.38
CA ARG A 49 0.57 4.89 13.29
C ARG A 49 1.86 5.40 12.64
N PHE A 50 1.82 5.84 11.39
CA PHE A 50 2.98 6.43 10.73
C PHE A 50 3.42 7.73 11.41
N SER A 51 4.73 7.90 11.57
CA SER A 51 5.31 9.11 12.17
C SER A 51 5.21 10.32 11.25
N ASP A 52 5.28 10.12 9.94
CA ASP A 52 5.03 11.16 8.94
C ASP A 52 3.52 11.34 8.73
N LYS A 53 3.00 12.48 9.21
CA LYS A 53 1.58 12.83 9.08
C LYS A 53 1.18 13.16 7.64
N PHE A 54 2.14 13.43 6.77
CA PHE A 54 1.91 13.69 5.33
C PHE A 54 1.91 12.41 4.50
N GLU A 55 2.31 11.29 5.08
CA GLU A 55 2.35 10.00 4.39
C GLU A 55 0.92 9.47 4.18
N GLY A 56 0.52 9.33 2.91
CA GLY A 56 -0.88 9.10 2.53
C GLY A 56 -1.75 10.35 2.58
N ALA A 57 -1.18 11.55 2.50
CA ALA A 57 -1.93 12.80 2.42
C ALA A 57 -2.56 12.98 1.04
N PHE A 58 -3.84 13.31 1.05
CA PHE A 58 -4.60 13.68 -0.12
C PHE A 58 -4.17 15.07 -0.60
N THR A 59 -4.08 15.24 -1.91
CA THR A 59 -3.80 16.55 -2.49
C THR A 59 -5.03 17.47 -2.34
N PRO A 60 -4.84 18.81 -2.33
CA PRO A 60 -5.95 19.75 -2.24
C PRO A 60 -7.09 19.47 -3.24
N SER A 61 -6.75 19.15 -4.48
CA SER A 61 -7.74 18.80 -5.51
C SER A 61 -8.55 17.56 -5.14
N LEU A 62 -7.90 16.48 -4.67
CA LEU A 62 -8.59 15.25 -4.30
C LEU A 62 -9.46 15.43 -3.05
N ARG A 63 -9.00 16.23 -2.08
CA ARG A 63 -9.80 16.64 -0.91
C ARG A 63 -11.06 17.39 -1.36
N GLN A 64 -10.92 18.37 -2.25
CA GLN A 64 -12.04 19.16 -2.75
C GLN A 64 -13.05 18.27 -3.48
N GLN A 65 -12.60 17.33 -4.30
CA GLN A 65 -13.47 16.38 -5.00
C GLN A 65 -14.34 15.57 -4.04
N ILE A 66 -13.77 15.05 -2.96
CA ILE A 66 -14.52 14.29 -1.93
C ILE A 66 -15.50 15.22 -1.20
N SER A 67 -15.07 16.43 -0.85
CA SER A 67 -15.92 17.43 -0.20
C SER A 67 -17.11 17.85 -1.08
N ASP A 68 -16.90 18.03 -2.38
CA ASP A 68 -17.97 18.40 -3.30
C ASP A 68 -18.94 17.23 -3.53
N ALA A 69 -18.45 15.99 -3.61
CA ALA A 69 -19.28 14.80 -3.71
C ALA A 69 -20.21 14.65 -2.49
N TYR A 70 -19.68 14.91 -1.30
CA TYR A 70 -20.48 14.95 -0.07
C TYR A 70 -21.53 16.07 -0.11
N ALA A 71 -21.15 17.28 -0.54
CA ALA A 71 -22.08 18.40 -0.66
C ALA A 71 -23.19 18.16 -1.71
N ARG A 72 -22.91 17.39 -2.75
CA ARG A 72 -23.90 16.95 -3.77
C ARG A 72 -24.75 15.75 -3.32
N GLY A 73 -24.45 15.13 -2.18
CA GLY A 73 -25.16 13.95 -1.68
C GLY A 73 -24.84 12.65 -2.44
N GLU A 74 -23.71 12.61 -3.17
CA GLU A 74 -23.26 11.42 -3.90
C GLU A 74 -22.62 10.37 -2.99
N ILE A 75 -22.10 10.81 -1.83
CA ILE A 75 -21.50 10.00 -0.78
C ILE A 75 -22.03 10.45 0.59
N ASP A 76 -22.05 9.56 1.56
CA ASP A 76 -22.58 9.80 2.92
C ASP A 76 -21.47 10.07 3.96
N TYR A 77 -20.22 10.14 3.53
CA TYR A 77 -19.06 10.39 4.38
C TYR A 77 -18.31 11.66 3.97
N THR A 78 -17.79 12.35 4.99
CA THR A 78 -16.89 13.49 4.82
C THR A 78 -15.48 13.04 4.47
N TYR A 79 -14.68 13.97 3.94
CA TYR A 79 -13.25 13.77 3.72
C TYR A 79 -12.51 13.27 4.97
N GLU A 80 -12.78 13.83 6.15
CA GLU A 80 -12.09 13.43 7.37
C GLU A 80 -12.48 12.00 7.81
N GLN A 81 -13.75 11.61 7.63
CA GLN A 81 -14.19 10.24 7.89
C GLN A 81 -13.53 9.25 6.93
N PHE A 82 -13.48 9.59 5.63
CA PHE A 82 -12.83 8.76 4.61
C PHE A 82 -11.35 8.58 4.91
N LYS A 83 -10.63 9.68 5.12
CA LYS A 83 -9.21 9.69 5.47
C LYS A 83 -8.93 8.86 6.72
N ARG A 84 -9.73 9.03 7.79
CA ARG A 84 -9.56 8.27 9.03
C ARG A 84 -9.73 6.77 8.78
N ARG A 85 -10.84 6.37 8.15
CA ARG A 85 -11.12 4.96 7.85
C ARG A 85 -10.00 4.32 7.04
N MET A 86 -9.56 4.98 5.97
CA MET A 86 -8.44 4.47 5.16
C MET A 86 -7.17 4.26 5.99
N ARG A 87 -6.82 5.20 6.86
CA ARG A 87 -5.60 5.08 7.69
C ARG A 87 -5.71 3.98 8.75
N GLU A 88 -6.91 3.71 9.25
CA GLU A 88 -7.17 2.67 10.26
C GLU A 88 -7.24 1.26 9.66
N SER A 89 -7.66 1.15 8.39
CA SER A 89 -7.87 -0.13 7.70
C SER A 89 -6.75 -0.52 6.72
N VAL A 90 -5.76 0.34 6.47
CA VAL A 90 -4.62 0.05 5.60
C VAL A 90 -3.35 -0.25 6.40
N PHE A 91 -2.69 -1.34 6.05
CA PHE A 91 -1.50 -1.86 6.71
C PHE A 91 -0.33 -1.93 5.72
N ILE A 92 0.85 -1.46 6.13
CA ILE A 92 1.97 -1.22 5.22
C ILE A 92 3.26 -1.85 5.75
N ASN A 93 4.01 -2.44 4.84
CA ASN A 93 5.33 -3.00 5.08
C ASN A 93 6.32 -2.46 4.03
N CYS A 94 7.35 -1.75 4.47
CA CYS A 94 8.28 -1.04 3.58
C CYS A 94 9.61 -1.78 3.41
N TRP A 95 10.12 -1.76 2.18
CA TRP A 95 11.42 -2.25 1.74
C TRP A 95 12.17 -1.15 1.00
N HIS A 96 13.49 -1.20 1.03
CA HIS A 96 14.37 -0.34 0.25
C HIS A 96 14.78 -1.05 -1.04
N ARG A 97 14.50 -0.45 -2.20
CA ARG A 97 14.96 -0.98 -3.48
C ARG A 97 16.41 -0.55 -3.75
N SER A 98 17.32 -1.52 -3.75
CA SER A 98 18.74 -1.30 -4.08
C SER A 98 19.42 -2.58 -4.53
N GLN A 99 20.46 -2.45 -5.36
CA GLN A 99 21.37 -3.56 -5.69
C GLN A 99 22.44 -3.75 -4.61
N ASP A 100 22.84 -2.66 -3.97
CA ASP A 100 23.88 -2.63 -2.93
C ASP A 100 23.31 -2.17 -1.58
N ASP A 101 24.09 -2.32 -0.52
CA ASP A 101 23.72 -1.81 0.79
C ASP A 101 23.78 -0.26 0.86
N SER A 102 23.28 0.31 1.96
CA SER A 102 23.20 1.76 2.12
C SER A 102 23.52 2.17 3.55
N ALA A 103 24.65 2.85 3.71
CA ALA A 103 25.09 3.41 4.99
C ALA A 103 24.04 4.35 5.62
N ALA A 104 23.32 5.12 4.78
CA ALA A 104 22.24 5.99 5.24
C ALA A 104 21.08 5.18 5.83
N MET A 105 20.71 4.06 5.19
CA MET A 105 19.62 3.22 5.69
C MET A 105 20.01 2.47 6.96
N TRP A 106 21.26 2.02 7.09
CA TRP A 106 21.79 1.49 8.34
C TRP A 106 21.68 2.50 9.49
N ALA A 107 22.10 3.75 9.27
CA ALA A 107 22.01 4.80 10.28
C ALA A 107 20.56 5.13 10.68
N LEU A 108 19.65 5.15 9.70
CA LEU A 108 18.24 5.50 9.93
C LEU A 108 17.43 4.37 10.57
N TYR A 109 17.67 3.11 10.21
CA TYR A 109 16.81 1.98 10.57
C TYR A 109 17.49 0.90 11.40
N GLY A 110 18.81 0.71 11.26
CA GLY A 110 19.56 -0.31 11.99
C GLY A 110 19.67 -0.01 13.48
N LYS A 111 19.94 1.26 13.85
CA LYS A 111 19.91 1.85 15.22
C LYS A 111 20.53 1.03 16.38
N SER A 112 21.27 -0.04 16.10
CA SER A 112 21.91 -0.93 17.06
C SER A 112 23.17 -1.51 16.44
N GLU A 113 24.16 -1.86 17.26
CA GLU A 113 25.41 -2.48 16.78
C GLU A 113 25.18 -3.88 16.19
N CYS A 114 24.09 -4.55 16.59
CA CYS A 114 23.69 -5.85 16.08
C CYS A 114 22.60 -5.75 15.00
N ALA A 115 22.48 -4.60 14.33
CA ALA A 115 21.53 -4.44 13.24
C ALA A 115 21.85 -5.41 12.11
N VAL A 116 20.81 -5.87 11.42
CA VAL A 116 20.96 -6.70 10.22
C VAL A 116 20.14 -6.14 9.07
N ALA A 117 20.42 -6.63 7.87
CA ALA A 117 19.57 -6.38 6.71
C ALA A 117 19.05 -7.70 6.17
N LEU A 118 17.73 -7.81 6.04
CA LEU A 118 17.08 -8.86 5.29
C LEU A 118 17.09 -8.48 3.82
N THR A 119 17.36 -9.45 2.94
CA THR A 119 17.30 -9.28 1.50
C THR A 119 16.35 -10.29 0.87
N THR A 120 15.62 -9.85 -0.15
CA THR A 120 14.69 -10.67 -0.92
C THR A 120 14.53 -10.07 -2.32
N THR A 121 13.71 -10.69 -3.16
CA THR A 121 13.25 -10.10 -4.42
C THR A 121 11.76 -9.83 -4.40
N VAL A 122 11.28 -8.95 -5.29
CA VAL A 122 9.83 -8.72 -5.49
C VAL A 122 9.09 -10.04 -5.76
N GLY A 123 9.66 -10.93 -6.57
CA GLY A 123 9.05 -12.23 -6.88
C GLY A 123 8.93 -13.14 -5.68
N GLN A 124 10.00 -13.27 -4.87
CA GLN A 124 9.98 -14.07 -3.65
C GLN A 124 9.01 -13.51 -2.60
N LEU A 125 8.96 -12.17 -2.47
CA LEU A 125 8.02 -11.50 -1.60
C LEU A 125 6.57 -11.71 -2.05
N ALA A 126 6.29 -11.59 -3.35
CA ALA A 126 4.97 -11.85 -3.91
C ALA A 126 4.52 -13.29 -3.66
N GLU A 127 5.40 -14.27 -3.90
CA GLU A 127 5.10 -15.68 -3.64
C GLU A 127 4.76 -15.95 -2.16
N THR A 128 5.50 -15.32 -1.25
CA THR A 128 5.23 -15.41 0.20
C THR A 128 3.83 -14.88 0.55
N LEU A 129 3.37 -13.84 -0.14
CA LEU A 129 2.07 -13.21 0.09
C LEU A 129 0.90 -13.99 -0.53
N ARG A 130 1.16 -14.85 -1.54
CA ARG A 130 0.10 -15.69 -2.15
C ARG A 130 -0.53 -16.66 -1.17
N GLY A 131 0.19 -17.06 -0.12
CA GLY A 131 -0.34 -17.94 0.91
C GLY A 131 -1.44 -17.32 1.79
N LEU A 132 -1.76 -16.02 1.62
CA LEU A 132 -2.76 -15.32 2.41
C LEU A 132 -4.18 -15.54 1.85
N GLU A 133 -5.15 -15.62 2.76
CA GLU A 133 -6.58 -15.78 2.43
C GLU A 133 -7.16 -14.55 1.74
N LYS A 134 -8.16 -14.76 0.87
CA LYS A 134 -8.79 -13.77 -0.03
C LYS A 134 -9.46 -12.54 0.61
N GLU A 135 -9.48 -12.43 1.93
CA GLU A 135 -10.15 -11.33 2.63
C GLU A 135 -9.44 -9.97 2.52
N HIS A 136 -8.33 -9.90 1.78
CA HIS A 136 -7.46 -8.72 1.75
C HIS A 136 -7.05 -8.38 0.31
N ASP A 137 -7.21 -7.12 -0.06
CA ASP A 137 -6.57 -6.59 -1.27
C ASP A 137 -5.10 -6.31 -0.94
N ILE A 138 -4.20 -6.99 -1.65
CA ILE A 138 -2.75 -6.87 -1.43
C ILE A 138 -2.10 -6.32 -2.69
N SER A 139 -1.25 -5.31 -2.50
CA SER A 139 -0.42 -4.77 -3.58
C SER A 139 1.04 -4.58 -3.16
N ILE A 140 1.95 -4.70 -4.12
CA ILE A 140 3.36 -4.37 -3.99
C ILE A 140 3.62 -3.14 -4.86
N GLU A 141 3.77 -1.99 -4.22
CA GLU A 141 3.82 -0.69 -4.86
C GLU A 141 5.20 -0.06 -4.76
N ARG A 142 5.72 0.48 -5.87
CA ARG A 142 6.89 1.36 -5.83
C ARG A 142 6.42 2.73 -5.35
N VAL A 143 7.11 3.31 -4.37
CA VAL A 143 6.76 4.65 -3.91
C VAL A 143 7.11 5.71 -4.95
N GLU A 144 6.14 6.57 -5.24
CA GLU A 144 6.27 7.74 -6.08
C GLU A 144 6.49 9.00 -5.23
N TYR A 145 7.54 9.74 -5.58
CA TYR A 145 8.00 10.88 -4.81
C TYR A 145 7.54 12.18 -5.44
N VAL A 146 6.57 12.84 -4.80
CA VAL A 146 5.84 13.98 -5.35
C VAL A 146 6.02 15.25 -4.50
N LYS A 147 5.80 16.40 -5.13
CA LYS A 147 5.77 17.70 -4.44
C LYS A 147 4.32 17.98 -4.01
N HIS A 148 3.89 17.52 -2.84
CA HIS A 148 2.48 17.66 -2.42
C HIS A 148 1.95 19.10 -2.45
N TRP A 149 2.80 20.09 -2.19
CA TRP A 149 2.43 21.51 -2.25
C TRP A 149 2.11 22.01 -3.66
N SER A 150 2.50 21.29 -4.71
CA SER A 150 2.16 21.63 -6.10
C SER A 150 0.89 20.93 -6.60
N ASP A 151 0.10 20.34 -5.69
CA ASP A 151 -1.17 19.67 -5.98
C ASP A 151 -1.11 18.72 -7.20
N PRO A 152 -0.18 17.74 -7.19
CA PRO A 152 -0.03 16.83 -8.32
C PRO A 152 -1.28 15.98 -8.50
N LYS A 153 -1.60 15.63 -9.74
CA LYS A 153 -2.63 14.63 -10.02
C LYS A 153 -2.10 13.26 -9.62
N LEU A 154 -2.70 12.66 -8.60
CA LEU A 154 -2.33 11.31 -8.13
C LEU A 154 -3.24 10.28 -8.78
N ASP A 155 -2.64 9.19 -9.24
CA ASP A 155 -3.38 8.04 -9.74
C ASP A 155 -3.68 7.10 -8.57
N VAL A 156 -4.88 7.25 -8.01
CA VAL A 156 -5.39 6.52 -6.83
C VAL A 156 -6.79 5.96 -7.06
N SER A 157 -7.30 6.01 -8.29
CA SER A 157 -8.61 5.44 -8.66
C SER A 157 -8.39 4.22 -9.56
N PRO A 158 -9.13 3.13 -9.38
CA PRO A 158 -10.16 2.91 -8.35
C PRO A 158 -9.58 2.52 -6.97
N ASP A 159 -8.27 2.26 -6.89
CA ASP A 159 -7.60 1.74 -5.70
C ASP A 159 -7.05 2.87 -4.82
N TYR A 160 -7.88 3.38 -3.90
CA TYR A 160 -7.54 4.52 -3.06
C TYR A 160 -6.43 4.21 -2.05
N ALA A 161 -6.17 2.95 -1.70
CA ALA A 161 -5.06 2.57 -0.84
C ALA A 161 -3.70 2.88 -1.50
N ARG A 162 -3.65 3.03 -2.83
CA ARG A 162 -2.46 3.55 -3.54
C ARG A 162 -2.06 4.95 -3.13
N ILE A 163 -2.90 5.72 -2.40
CA ILE A 163 -2.44 6.99 -1.81
C ILE A 163 -1.21 6.79 -0.92
N PHE A 164 -1.06 5.62 -0.31
CA PHE A 164 0.10 5.24 0.50
C PHE A 164 1.30 4.77 -0.34
N ALA A 165 1.20 4.76 -1.66
CA ALA A 165 2.33 4.65 -2.57
C ALA A 165 2.90 6.02 -2.97
N TYR A 166 2.38 7.13 -2.44
CA TYR A 166 2.94 8.46 -2.67
C TYR A 166 3.58 9.03 -1.41
N LYS A 167 4.75 9.65 -1.58
CA LYS A 167 5.49 10.29 -0.49
C LYS A 167 6.08 11.63 -0.94
N THR A 168 6.37 12.50 0.00
CA THR A 168 7.02 13.79 -0.29
C THR A 168 8.40 13.58 -0.91
N LYS A 169 8.73 14.37 -1.94
CA LYS A 169 10.02 14.31 -2.66
C LYS A 169 11.27 14.40 -1.78
N ALA A 170 11.18 15.00 -0.59
CA ALA A 170 12.26 15.05 0.39
C ALA A 170 12.76 13.65 0.83
N TYR A 171 11.93 12.61 0.70
CA TYR A 171 12.24 11.23 1.09
C TYR A 171 12.67 10.34 -0.10
N GLU A 172 12.93 10.90 -1.29
CA GLU A 172 13.28 10.16 -2.51
C GLU A 172 14.48 9.22 -2.35
N TYR A 173 15.40 9.55 -1.42
CA TYR A 173 16.56 8.73 -1.11
C TYR A 173 16.21 7.35 -0.54
N GLU A 174 15.02 7.18 0.04
CA GLU A 174 14.57 5.92 0.64
C GLU A 174 14.19 4.86 -0.39
N LYS A 175 13.95 5.24 -1.66
CA LYS A 175 13.64 4.30 -2.77
C LYS A 175 12.66 3.19 -2.38
N GLU A 176 11.59 3.56 -1.71
CA GLU A 176 10.72 2.60 -1.04
C GLU A 176 9.92 1.73 -2.02
N VAL A 177 9.75 0.46 -1.65
CA VAL A 177 8.75 -0.47 -2.18
C VAL A 177 7.89 -0.92 -1.01
N ARG A 178 6.57 -0.86 -1.16
CA ARG A 178 5.61 -1.13 -0.08
C ARG A 178 4.75 -2.31 -0.43
N VAL A 179 4.63 -3.24 0.50
CA VAL A 179 3.46 -4.12 0.52
C VAL A 179 2.35 -3.37 1.23
N ILE A 180 1.22 -3.20 0.57
CA ILE A 180 0.03 -2.53 1.07
C ILE A 180 -1.07 -3.58 1.17
N ILE A 181 -1.66 -3.68 2.35
CA ILE A 181 -2.83 -4.51 2.63
C ILE A 181 -4.00 -3.57 2.91
N ASP A 182 -5.01 -3.60 2.05
CA ASP A 182 -6.24 -2.82 2.19
C ASP A 182 -7.38 -3.69 2.72
N ARG A 183 -7.92 -3.30 3.88
CA ARG A 183 -9.08 -3.94 4.52
C ARG A 183 -10.33 -3.07 4.49
N THR A 184 -10.30 -1.92 3.81
CA THR A 184 -11.42 -0.96 3.79
C THR A 184 -12.71 -1.59 3.26
N GLY A 185 -12.63 -2.50 2.28
CA GLY A 185 -13.77 -3.24 1.72
C GLY A 185 -14.34 -4.37 2.59
N HIS A 186 -13.61 -4.79 3.64
CA HIS A 186 -13.96 -5.95 4.48
C HIS A 186 -14.39 -5.56 5.91
N GLU A 187 -14.23 -4.29 6.28
CA GLU A 187 -14.88 -3.75 7.48
C GLU A 187 -16.36 -3.44 7.19
N PRO A 188 -17.30 -3.69 8.14
CA PRO A 188 -18.71 -3.38 7.93
C PRO A 188 -18.88 -1.91 7.56
N THR A 189 -19.18 -1.68 6.28
CA THR A 189 -19.42 -0.36 5.71
C THR A 189 -20.63 0.29 6.39
N PRO A 190 -20.60 1.61 6.70
CA PRO A 190 -21.82 2.39 6.68
C PRO A 190 -22.46 2.25 5.29
N LYS A 191 -23.79 2.16 5.25
CA LYS A 191 -24.59 1.72 4.12
C LYS A 191 -24.45 2.63 2.89
N SER A 192 -23.45 2.42 2.03
CA SER A 192 -23.49 2.64 0.57
C SER A 192 -22.13 2.33 -0.09
N PRO A 193 -22.09 1.62 -1.24
CA PRO A 193 -20.88 1.49 -2.05
C PRO A 193 -20.57 2.81 -2.79
N MET A 194 -19.29 3.03 -3.12
CA MET A 194 -18.85 4.21 -3.89
C MET A 194 -19.53 4.29 -5.26
N PRO A 195 -19.92 5.49 -5.73
CA PRO A 195 -20.61 5.63 -7.01
C PRO A 195 -19.70 5.25 -8.21
N ALA A 196 -20.24 4.46 -9.13
CA ALA A 196 -19.56 3.96 -10.34
C ALA A 196 -19.16 5.06 -11.35
N SER A 197 -19.61 6.30 -11.16
CA SER A 197 -19.32 7.45 -12.03
C SER A 197 -17.87 7.94 -12.00
N TRP A 198 -17.03 7.35 -11.14
CA TRP A 198 -15.61 7.71 -10.99
C TRP A 198 -14.67 6.81 -11.83
N CYS A 199 -15.21 5.80 -12.53
CA CYS A 199 -14.54 5.10 -13.63
C CYS A 199 -14.72 5.90 -14.92
N GLY A 200 -13.75 6.73 -15.26
CA GLY A 200 -13.76 7.45 -16.54
C GLY A 200 -13.92 6.52 -17.74
N SER A 201 -15.00 6.72 -18.50
CA SER A 201 -15.15 6.44 -19.94
C SER A 201 -14.44 5.18 -20.49
N MET A 202 -15.14 4.05 -20.55
CA MET A 202 -14.89 2.97 -21.52
C MET A 202 -16.16 2.66 -22.32
N PRO A 203 -16.04 2.31 -23.62
CA PRO A 203 -17.18 2.01 -24.49
C PRO A 203 -17.90 0.73 -24.07
N PRO A 204 -19.17 0.52 -24.49
CA PRO A 204 -19.97 -0.59 -24.02
C PRO A 204 -19.43 -1.90 -24.59
N ALA A 205 -18.90 -2.77 -23.73
CA ALA A 205 -18.82 -4.19 -24.04
C ALA A 205 -20.06 -4.87 -23.44
N CYS A 206 -20.91 -5.33 -24.36
CA CYS A 206 -22.19 -5.98 -24.18
C CYS A 206 -22.25 -7.02 -23.04
N CYS A 207 -23.35 -6.95 -22.29
CA CYS A 207 -24.04 -8.11 -21.76
C CYS A 207 -24.41 -9.10 -22.87
N ALA A 208 -24.21 -10.39 -22.62
CA ALA A 208 -25.13 -11.48 -22.97
C ALA A 208 -24.83 -12.62 -21.97
N ALA A 209 -25.63 -12.83 -20.93
CA ALA A 209 -26.88 -13.59 -20.94
C ALA A 209 -26.69 -15.02 -21.50
N SER A 210 -26.55 -16.00 -20.61
CA SER A 210 -27.35 -17.23 -20.46
C SER A 210 -26.93 -17.95 -19.19
#